data_AF-F8L1J5-F1
#
_entry.id   AF-F8L1J5-F1
#
_cell.length_a   1.000
_cell.length_b   1.000
_cell.length_c   1.000
_cell.angle_alpha   90.00
_cell.angle_beta   90.00
_cell.angle_gamma   90.00
#
_symmetry.space_group_name_H-M   'P 1'
#
loop_
_entity.id
_entity.type
_entity.pdbx_description
1 polymer ?
#
loop_
_entity_poly.entity_id
_entity_poly.type
_entity_poly.pdbx_seq_one_letter_code
_entity_poly.pdbx_strand_id
1 'polypeptide(L)'
;MDKKIMPQIASERNLTAEEKKTISISKRKKQKPESIFCSSECEDKVLDIVFDKNLPHNDAVDLFEARLTSATGHLDRNLGIRLLVKGTEALPKENHVNIAESLDEFAKAMQVFSPEDEYEGQLIAQLIVLHENALEFLNRASRTDRIDFTNIYLNGASKLLARHHETLDMLLKYRRKGEQRVSVEHVHVYNGGKAIVGNVDSGGVNTKFEEGPHAKV
;
A
#
# COMPACT_ATOMS: atom_id res chain seq x y z
N MET A 1 -37.20 8.40 -6.40
CA MET A 1 -36.99 9.54 -5.47
C MET A 1 -35.90 9.13 -4.50
N ASP A 2 -34.64 9.37 -4.87
CA ASP A 2 -33.49 9.04 -4.03
C ASP A 2 -33.39 10.04 -2.88
N LYS A 3 -33.72 9.59 -1.68
CA LYS A 3 -33.53 10.40 -0.47
C LYS A 3 -32.04 10.44 -0.16
N LYS A 4 -31.37 11.49 -0.64
CA LYS A 4 -30.03 11.90 -0.23
C LYS A 4 -30.02 12.03 1.29
N ILE A 5 -29.39 11.09 1.99
CA ILE A 5 -29.23 11.16 3.46
C ILE A 5 -28.28 12.32 3.74
N MET A 6 -28.82 13.48 4.09
CA MET A 6 -28.03 14.59 4.58
C MET A 6 -27.73 14.34 6.07
N PRO A 7 -26.46 14.26 6.49
CA PRO A 7 -26.13 14.14 7.91
C PRO A 7 -26.60 15.42 8.62
N GLN A 8 -27.55 15.28 9.55
CA GLN A 8 -27.91 16.36 10.46
C GLN A 8 -26.89 16.39 11.61
N ILE A 9 -26.33 17.56 11.86
CA ILE A 9 -25.41 17.79 12.99
C ILE A 9 -26.24 17.69 14.27
N ALA A 10 -26.21 16.52 14.90
CA ALA A 10 -27.12 16.16 16.00
C ALA A 10 -26.75 16.79 17.36
N SER A 11 -25.62 17.48 17.49
CA SER A 11 -25.31 18.32 18.66
C SER A 11 -24.03 19.13 18.45
N GLU A 12 -24.03 20.39 18.90
CA GLU A 12 -22.80 21.14 19.12
C GLU A 12 -22.07 20.52 20.32
N ARG A 13 -21.13 19.61 20.03
CA ARG A 13 -20.21 19.08 21.04
C ARG A 13 -18.85 19.75 20.92
N ASN A 14 -18.25 20.05 22.06
CA ASN A 14 -16.85 20.50 22.09
C ASN A 14 -15.93 19.38 21.59
N LEU A 15 -14.98 19.73 20.73
CA LEU A 15 -14.00 18.78 20.22
C LEU A 15 -13.19 18.16 21.36
N THR A 16 -13.13 16.84 21.37
CA THR A 16 -12.28 16.06 22.26
C THR A 16 -10.79 16.32 21.98
N ALA A 17 -9.93 16.04 22.95
CA ALA A 17 -8.48 16.18 22.79
C ALA A 17 -7.95 15.31 21.62
N GLU A 18 -8.53 14.14 21.41
CA GLU A 18 -8.20 13.25 20.28
C GLU A 18 -8.64 13.83 18.93
N GLU A 19 -9.83 14.42 18.84
CA GLU A 19 -10.27 15.09 17.60
C GLU A 19 -9.41 16.31 17.29
N LYS A 20 -9.05 17.12 18.29
CA LYS A 20 -8.12 18.26 18.12
C LYS A 20 -6.74 17.77 17.66
N LYS A 21 -6.25 16.66 18.20
CA LYS A 21 -4.99 16.03 17.78
C LYS A 21 -5.08 15.52 16.34
N THR A 22 -6.17 14.83 15.98
CA THR A 22 -6.42 14.33 14.62
C THR A 22 -6.56 15.46 13.61
N ILE A 23 -7.21 16.57 13.96
CA ILE A 23 -7.30 17.79 13.13
C ILE A 23 -5.92 18.45 12.97
N SER A 24 -5.10 18.43 14.02
CA SER A 24 -3.73 18.94 13.94
C SER A 24 -2.87 18.08 13.01
N ILE A 25 -3.07 16.76 13.02
CA ILE A 25 -2.42 15.81 12.11
C ILE A 25 -2.93 15.99 10.67
N SER A 26 -4.24 16.16 10.47
CA SER A 26 -4.83 16.35 9.13
C SER A 26 -4.39 17.66 8.49
N LYS A 27 -4.21 18.73 9.29
CA LYS A 27 -3.60 20.00 8.86
C LYS A 27 -2.10 19.92 8.59
N ARG A 28 -1.39 18.95 9.19
CA ARG A 28 0.05 18.70 8.99
C ARG A 28 0.38 17.78 7.83
N LYS A 29 -0.59 17.01 7.29
CA LYS A 29 -0.37 16.21 6.08
C LYS A 29 0.06 17.16 4.96
N LYS A 30 1.34 17.04 4.57
CA LYS A 30 1.97 17.71 3.41
C LYS A 30 1.08 17.55 2.17
N GLN A 31 1.16 18.52 1.27
CA GLN A 31 0.44 18.67 -0.01
C GLN A 31 -0.33 17.43 -0.46
N LYS A 32 -1.65 17.59 -0.66
CA LYS A 32 -2.47 16.55 -1.31
C LYS A 32 -1.78 16.11 -2.60
N PRO A 33 -1.76 14.80 -2.93
CA PRO A 33 -1.18 14.33 -4.18
C PRO A 33 -1.81 15.10 -5.34
N GLU A 34 -0.96 15.63 -6.22
CA GLU A 34 -1.39 16.48 -7.32
C GLU A 34 -2.07 15.64 -8.40
N SER A 35 -3.14 16.17 -8.99
CA SER A 35 -3.77 15.53 -10.15
C SER A 35 -2.83 15.50 -11.34
N ILE A 36 -2.77 14.34 -11.99
CA ILE A 36 -2.07 14.15 -13.26
C ILE A 36 -3.08 14.25 -14.42
N PHE A 37 -4.29 13.74 -14.21
CA PHE A 37 -5.34 13.70 -15.23
C PHE A 37 -6.59 14.45 -14.74
N CYS A 38 -7.36 15.01 -15.68
CA CYS A 38 -8.67 15.59 -15.43
C CYS A 38 -9.65 15.11 -16.49
N SER A 39 -10.92 14.94 -16.11
CA SER A 39 -11.99 14.77 -17.08
C SER A 39 -12.19 16.08 -17.85
N SER A 40 -12.24 15.99 -19.18
CA SER A 40 -12.65 17.14 -20.01
C SER A 40 -14.17 17.28 -19.95
N GLU A 41 -14.69 18.50 -20.05
CA GLU A 41 -16.13 18.76 -20.17
C GLU A 41 -16.70 18.29 -21.54
N CYS A 42 -15.83 17.87 -22.48
CA CYS A 42 -16.18 17.52 -23.85
C CYS A 42 -15.79 16.06 -24.15
N GLU A 43 -16.77 15.18 -24.02
CA GLU A 43 -16.74 13.73 -24.33
C GLU A 43 -16.03 12.84 -23.29
N ASP A 44 -16.76 11.82 -22.84
CA ASP A 44 -16.36 10.76 -21.87
C ASP A 44 -15.12 9.92 -22.27
N LYS A 45 -14.45 10.25 -23.37
CA LYS A 45 -13.36 9.46 -23.97
C LYS A 45 -12.05 10.21 -24.18
N VAL A 46 -11.99 11.51 -23.90
CA VAL A 46 -10.74 12.29 -24.05
C VAL A 46 -10.07 12.44 -22.69
N LEU A 47 -8.84 11.93 -22.59
CA LEU A 47 -7.99 12.03 -21.41
C LEU A 47 -7.21 13.35 -21.46
N ASP A 48 -7.68 14.37 -20.74
CA ASP A 48 -6.95 15.63 -20.63
C ASP A 48 -5.87 15.53 -19.55
N ILE A 49 -4.66 15.95 -19.91
CA ILE A 49 -3.53 16.07 -18.98
C ILE A 49 -3.64 17.43 -18.30
N VAL A 50 -3.45 17.45 -16.97
CA VAL A 50 -3.47 18.70 -16.21
C VAL A 50 -2.19 19.50 -16.48
N PHE A 51 -2.31 20.55 -17.28
CA PHE A 51 -1.22 21.51 -17.53
C PHE A 51 -1.45 22.84 -16.80
N ASP A 52 -0.36 23.47 -16.34
CA ASP A 52 -0.40 24.87 -15.92
C ASP A 52 -0.42 25.76 -17.17
N LYS A 53 -1.52 26.51 -17.35
CA LYS A 53 -1.73 27.38 -18.52
C LYS A 53 -0.69 28.49 -18.65
N ASN A 54 0.04 28.79 -17.57
CA ASN A 54 1.06 29.85 -17.55
C ASN A 54 2.47 29.35 -17.88
N LEU A 55 2.67 28.03 -18.03
CA LEU A 55 3.96 27.44 -18.37
C LEU A 55 4.15 27.36 -19.90
N PRO A 56 5.37 27.61 -20.42
CA PRO A 56 5.68 27.32 -21.81
C PRO A 56 5.60 25.81 -22.08
N HIS A 57 5.38 25.42 -23.34
CA HIS A 57 5.06 24.04 -23.71
C HIS A 57 6.11 23.01 -23.25
N ASN A 58 7.40 23.35 -23.29
CA ASN A 58 8.46 22.44 -22.85
C ASN A 58 8.39 22.20 -21.34
N ASP A 59 8.27 23.26 -20.53
CA ASP A 59 8.15 23.14 -19.07
C ASP A 59 6.88 22.38 -18.65
N ALA A 60 5.81 22.47 -19.45
CA ALA A 60 4.58 21.73 -19.23
C ALA A 60 4.75 20.22 -19.44
N VAL A 61 5.59 19.81 -20.41
CA VAL A 61 5.96 18.41 -20.64
C VAL A 61 6.84 17.89 -19.51
N ASP A 62 7.83 18.68 -19.07
CA ASP A 62 8.72 18.31 -17.96
C ASP A 62 7.94 18.15 -16.65
N LEU A 63 6.95 19.02 -16.40
CA LEU A 63 6.05 18.90 -15.25
C LEU A 63 5.22 17.62 -15.30
N PHE A 64 4.70 17.25 -16.48
CA PHE A 64 3.96 16.01 -16.65
C PHE A 64 4.84 14.77 -16.38
N GLU A 65 6.05 14.75 -16.91
CA GLU A 65 7.00 13.66 -16.66
C GLU A 65 7.41 13.57 -15.19
N ALA A 66 7.64 14.71 -14.53
CA ALA A 66 7.93 14.75 -13.10
C ALA A 66 6.77 14.19 -12.27
N ARG A 67 5.53 14.54 -12.61
CA ARG A 67 4.32 14.00 -11.95
C ARG A 67 4.15 12.51 -12.19
N LEU A 68 4.35 12.06 -13.43
CA LEU A 68 4.28 10.65 -13.79
C LEU A 68 5.33 9.82 -13.04
N THR A 69 6.56 10.33 -12.97
CA THR A 69 7.66 9.72 -12.20
C THR A 69 7.30 9.68 -10.72
N SER A 70 6.77 10.77 -10.16
CA SER A 70 6.35 10.82 -8.75
C SER A 70 5.21 9.85 -8.43
N ALA A 71 4.34 9.54 -9.38
CA ALA A 71 3.25 8.60 -9.18
C ALA A 71 3.68 7.15 -9.39
N THR A 72 4.56 6.87 -10.34
CA THR A 72 4.84 5.50 -10.80
C THR A 72 6.24 5.01 -10.51
N GLY A 73 7.17 5.87 -10.12
CA GLY A 73 8.60 5.58 -10.01
C GLY A 73 9.31 5.34 -11.34
N HIS A 74 8.59 5.39 -12.48
CA HIS A 74 9.15 5.13 -13.80
C HIS A 74 9.72 6.40 -14.42
N LEU A 75 10.96 6.29 -14.92
CA LEU A 75 11.60 7.34 -15.71
C LEU A 75 11.08 7.33 -17.16
N ASP A 76 10.77 6.16 -17.69
CA ASP A 76 10.16 6.04 -19.02
C ASP A 76 8.66 6.38 -18.97
N ARG A 77 8.30 7.40 -19.75
CA ARG A 77 6.92 7.89 -19.86
C ARG A 77 5.92 6.80 -20.27
N ASN A 78 6.27 5.95 -21.22
CA ASN A 78 5.35 4.94 -21.74
C ASN A 78 5.12 3.81 -20.74
N LEU A 79 6.17 3.42 -20.01
CA LEU A 79 6.05 2.43 -18.94
C LEU A 79 5.23 2.97 -17.77
N GLY A 80 5.46 4.22 -17.36
CA GLY A 80 4.65 4.87 -16.33
C GLY A 80 3.16 4.94 -16.70
N ILE A 81 2.84 5.40 -17.92
CA ILE A 81 1.45 5.46 -18.40
C ILE A 81 0.85 4.05 -18.46
N ARG A 82 1.60 3.06 -18.95
CA ARG A 82 1.13 1.68 -19.01
C ARG A 82 0.80 1.13 -17.63
N LEU A 83 1.62 1.43 -16.62
CA LEU A 83 1.38 0.98 -15.25
C LEU A 83 0.07 1.57 -14.70
N LEU A 84 -0.16 2.86 -14.90
CA LEU A 84 -1.40 3.52 -14.48
C LEU A 84 -2.62 2.93 -15.17
N VAL A 85 -2.57 2.79 -16.51
CA VAL A 85 -3.68 2.21 -17.29
C VAL A 85 -3.97 0.79 -16.85
N LYS A 86 -2.94 -0.06 -16.72
CA LYS A 86 -3.13 -1.47 -16.33
C LYS A 86 -3.58 -1.62 -14.89
N GLY A 87 -3.08 -0.77 -14.00
CA GLY A 87 -3.53 -0.72 -12.60
C GLY A 87 -5.00 -0.36 -12.51
N THR A 88 -5.42 0.73 -13.16
CA THR A 88 -6.82 1.17 -13.20
C THR A 88 -7.74 0.12 -13.85
N GLU A 89 -7.34 -0.50 -14.96
CA GLU A 89 -8.11 -1.58 -15.61
C GLU A 89 -8.32 -2.81 -14.72
N ALA A 90 -7.38 -3.06 -13.78
CA ALA A 90 -7.44 -4.18 -12.84
C ALA A 90 -8.29 -3.88 -11.60
N LEU A 91 -8.71 -2.63 -11.39
CA LEU A 91 -9.60 -2.27 -10.29
C LEU A 91 -11.03 -2.76 -10.55
N PRO A 92 -11.80 -3.05 -9.47
CA PRO A 92 -13.23 -3.26 -9.57
C PRO A 92 -13.91 -2.11 -10.32
N LYS A 93 -14.75 -2.43 -11.31
CA LYS A 93 -15.46 -1.41 -12.10
C LYS A 93 -16.67 -0.91 -11.33
N GLU A 94 -16.70 0.38 -11.01
CA GLU A 94 -17.91 1.06 -10.57
C GLU A 94 -18.74 1.53 -11.76
N ASN A 95 -20.06 1.62 -11.59
CA ASN A 95 -20.94 2.13 -12.63
C ASN A 95 -20.76 3.66 -12.73
N HIS A 96 -20.52 4.18 -13.93
CA HIS A 96 -20.48 5.62 -14.25
C HIS A 96 -19.25 6.41 -13.77
N VAL A 97 -18.06 5.82 -13.71
CA VAL A 97 -16.83 6.59 -13.45
C VAL A 97 -16.11 6.91 -14.76
N ASN A 98 -15.71 8.16 -14.93
CA ASN A 98 -14.92 8.60 -16.07
C ASN A 98 -13.51 7.97 -15.98
N ILE A 99 -13.00 7.43 -17.10
CA ILE A 99 -11.68 6.79 -17.16
C ILE A 99 -10.58 7.74 -16.66
N ALA A 100 -10.68 9.04 -16.97
CA ALA A 100 -9.74 10.05 -16.52
C ALA A 100 -9.72 10.19 -15.00
N GLU A 101 -10.90 10.14 -14.37
CA GLU A 101 -11.03 10.22 -12.91
C GLU A 101 -10.44 8.97 -12.26
N SER A 102 -10.75 7.77 -12.76
CA SER A 102 -10.18 6.52 -12.23
C SER A 102 -8.65 6.45 -12.40
N LEU A 103 -8.11 6.99 -13.50
CA LEU A 103 -6.66 7.09 -13.71
C LEU A 103 -6.03 8.08 -12.73
N ASP A 104 -6.66 9.24 -12.52
CA ASP A 104 -6.16 10.26 -11.58
C ASP A 104 -6.20 9.76 -10.13
N GLU A 105 -7.28 9.07 -9.74
CA GLU A 105 -7.43 8.45 -8.42
C GLU A 105 -6.37 7.39 -8.19
N PHE A 106 -6.14 6.51 -9.17
CA PHE A 106 -5.10 5.49 -9.06
C PHE A 106 -3.70 6.12 -8.98
N ALA A 107 -3.41 7.12 -9.82
CA ALA A 107 -2.14 7.85 -9.76
C ALA A 107 -1.93 8.52 -8.40
N LYS A 108 -2.95 9.17 -7.85
CA LYS A 108 -2.92 9.76 -6.50
C LYS A 108 -2.70 8.71 -5.42
N ALA A 109 -3.37 7.57 -5.52
CA ALA A 109 -3.18 6.46 -4.60
C ALA A 109 -1.73 5.98 -4.60
N MET A 110 -1.09 5.85 -5.77
CA MET A 110 0.32 5.52 -5.85
C MET A 110 1.24 6.62 -5.30
N GLN A 111 0.98 7.90 -5.58
CA GLN A 111 1.76 9.03 -5.06
C GLN A 111 1.82 9.05 -3.52
N VAL A 112 0.76 8.62 -2.83
CA VAL A 112 0.71 8.53 -1.37
C VAL A 112 1.77 7.58 -0.82
N PHE A 113 2.12 6.52 -1.55
CA PHE A 113 3.18 5.60 -1.18
C PHE A 113 4.58 6.10 -1.56
N SER A 114 4.67 7.12 -2.42
CA SER A 114 5.92 7.77 -2.87
C SER A 114 6.93 6.75 -3.40
N PRO A 115 6.66 6.12 -4.57
CA PRO A 115 7.60 5.18 -5.17
C PRO A 115 8.94 5.84 -5.46
N GLU A 116 10.04 5.19 -5.05
CA GLU A 116 11.41 5.68 -5.29
C GLU A 116 11.98 5.21 -6.65
N ASP A 117 11.50 4.07 -7.15
CA ASP A 117 11.94 3.48 -8.41
C ASP A 117 10.83 2.65 -9.10
N GLU A 118 11.16 2.13 -10.27
CA GLU A 118 10.27 1.34 -11.12
C GLU A 118 9.73 0.07 -10.42
N TYR A 119 10.56 -0.60 -9.63
CA TYR A 119 10.19 -1.82 -8.91
C TYR A 119 9.24 -1.50 -7.75
N GLU A 120 9.50 -0.43 -7.00
CA GLU A 120 8.57 0.06 -5.98
C GLU A 120 7.23 0.42 -6.61
N GLY A 121 7.24 1.11 -7.75
CA GLY A 121 6.03 1.44 -8.50
C GLY A 121 5.17 0.21 -8.81
N GLN A 122 5.79 -0.87 -9.30
CA GLN A 122 5.09 -2.12 -9.58
C GLN A 122 4.53 -2.79 -8.33
N LEU A 123 5.31 -2.85 -7.24
CA LEU A 123 4.87 -3.42 -5.96
C LEU A 123 3.70 -2.63 -5.35
N ILE A 124 3.77 -1.29 -5.41
CA ILE A 124 2.72 -0.40 -4.92
C ILE A 124 1.45 -0.56 -5.75
N ALA A 125 1.56 -0.61 -7.08
CA ALA A 125 0.40 -0.84 -7.96
C ALA A 125 -0.27 -2.19 -7.62
N GLN A 126 0.52 -3.25 -7.45
CA GLN A 126 0.03 -4.56 -7.05
C GLN A 126 -0.65 -4.51 -5.68
N LEU A 127 -0.08 -3.80 -4.70
CA LEU A 127 -0.63 -3.64 -3.36
C LEU A 127 -2.05 -3.02 -3.43
N ILE A 128 -2.19 -1.90 -4.13
CA ILE A 128 -3.49 -1.21 -4.29
C ILE A 128 -4.51 -2.14 -4.95
N VAL A 129 -4.16 -2.73 -6.10
CA VAL A 129 -5.08 -3.60 -6.87
C VAL A 129 -5.54 -4.80 -6.05
N LEU A 130 -4.64 -5.45 -5.31
CA LEU A 130 -4.99 -6.60 -4.47
C LEU A 130 -5.94 -6.20 -3.34
N HIS A 131 -5.73 -5.04 -2.72
CA HIS A 131 -6.60 -4.56 -1.65
C HIS A 131 -8.01 -4.26 -2.15
N GLU A 132 -8.14 -3.47 -3.20
CA GLU A 132 -9.43 -3.06 -3.76
C GLU A 132 -10.25 -4.27 -4.25
N ASN A 133 -9.61 -5.22 -4.94
CA ASN A 133 -10.29 -6.45 -5.36
C ASN A 133 -10.71 -7.32 -4.17
N ALA A 134 -9.93 -7.36 -3.09
CA ALA A 134 -10.34 -8.08 -1.90
C ALA A 134 -11.56 -7.45 -1.24
N LEU A 135 -11.61 -6.11 -1.14
CA LEU A 135 -12.76 -5.39 -0.61
C LEU A 135 -14.01 -5.58 -1.46
N GLU A 136 -13.87 -5.59 -2.79
CA GLU A 136 -14.97 -5.91 -3.70
C GLU A 136 -15.49 -7.34 -3.49
N PHE A 137 -14.60 -8.32 -3.26
CA PHE A 137 -15.03 -9.69 -2.96
C PHE A 137 -15.77 -9.76 -1.63
N LEU A 138 -15.31 -9.04 -0.60
CA LEU A 138 -16.03 -8.95 0.67
C LEU A 138 -17.41 -8.27 0.51
N ASN A 139 -17.51 -7.24 -0.32
CA ASN A 139 -18.77 -6.58 -0.66
C ASN A 139 -19.74 -7.55 -1.38
N ARG A 140 -19.25 -8.33 -2.35
CA ARG A 140 -20.05 -9.35 -3.02
C ARG A 140 -20.50 -10.46 -2.06
N ALA A 141 -19.64 -10.86 -1.13
CA ALA A 141 -19.97 -11.86 -0.11
C ALA A 141 -21.13 -11.39 0.79
N SER A 142 -21.13 -10.11 1.20
CA SER A 142 -22.17 -9.55 2.07
C SER A 142 -23.53 -9.36 1.40
N ARG A 143 -23.55 -9.24 0.07
CA ARG A 143 -24.77 -9.07 -0.74
C ARG A 143 -25.37 -10.37 -1.26
N THR A 144 -24.70 -11.50 -1.05
CA THR A 144 -25.14 -12.78 -1.61
C THR A 144 -25.83 -13.63 -0.55
N ASP A 145 -27.06 -14.07 -0.81
CA ASP A 145 -27.84 -14.92 0.10
C ASP A 145 -27.46 -16.41 0.01
N ARG A 146 -26.71 -16.79 -1.04
CA ARG A 146 -26.28 -18.17 -1.28
C ARG A 146 -24.92 -18.45 -0.64
N ILE A 147 -24.94 -19.34 0.35
CA ILE A 147 -23.76 -19.76 1.12
C ILE A 147 -22.59 -20.21 0.21
N ASP A 148 -22.86 -20.95 -0.87
CA ASP A 148 -21.81 -21.43 -1.79
C ASP A 148 -21.01 -20.28 -2.41
N PHE A 149 -21.70 -19.23 -2.85
CA PHE A 149 -21.07 -18.05 -3.45
C PHE A 149 -20.42 -17.18 -2.38
N THR A 150 -21.04 -17.02 -1.21
CA THR A 150 -20.44 -16.34 -0.06
C THR A 150 -19.08 -16.95 0.28
N ASN A 151 -19.00 -18.29 0.35
CA ASN A 151 -17.74 -19.00 0.62
C ASN A 151 -16.70 -18.78 -0.48
N ILE A 152 -17.08 -18.77 -1.76
CA ILE A 152 -16.17 -18.47 -2.86
C ILE A 152 -15.56 -17.07 -2.71
N TYR A 153 -16.40 -16.07 -2.47
CA TYR A 153 -15.94 -14.69 -2.33
C TYR A 153 -15.07 -14.48 -1.09
N LEU A 154 -15.47 -15.04 0.07
CA LEU A 154 -14.68 -14.95 1.30
C LEU A 154 -13.31 -15.63 1.17
N ASN A 155 -13.26 -16.80 0.53
CA ASN A 155 -11.99 -17.48 0.26
C ASN A 155 -11.11 -16.70 -0.72
N GLY A 156 -11.71 -16.13 -1.78
CA GLY A 156 -11.00 -15.27 -2.73
C GLY A 156 -10.43 -14.02 -2.07
N ALA A 157 -11.23 -13.31 -1.29
CA ALA A 157 -10.80 -12.14 -0.52
C ALA A 157 -9.65 -12.50 0.43
N SER A 158 -9.76 -13.61 1.17
CA SER A 158 -8.72 -14.07 2.09
C SER A 158 -7.39 -14.31 1.39
N LYS A 159 -7.41 -14.92 0.18
CA LYS A 159 -6.21 -15.14 -0.63
C LYS A 159 -5.60 -13.83 -1.14
N LEU A 160 -6.44 -12.91 -1.64
CA LEU A 160 -5.98 -11.60 -2.12
C LEU A 160 -5.34 -10.79 -0.98
N LEU A 161 -5.95 -10.79 0.21
CA LEU A 161 -5.39 -10.14 1.38
C LEU A 161 -4.09 -10.80 1.83
N ALA A 162 -3.97 -12.12 1.82
CA ALA A 162 -2.70 -12.79 2.13
C ALA A 162 -1.59 -12.32 1.19
N ARG A 163 -1.85 -12.26 -0.13
CA ARG A 163 -0.89 -11.74 -1.12
C ARG A 163 -0.62 -10.25 -0.96
N HIS A 164 -1.61 -9.45 -0.57
CA HIS A 164 -1.41 -8.04 -0.23
C HIS A 164 -0.38 -7.87 0.90
N HIS A 165 -0.49 -8.66 1.97
CA HIS A 165 0.48 -8.62 3.07
C HIS A 165 1.87 -9.09 2.61
N GLU A 166 1.95 -10.15 1.80
CA GLU A 166 3.23 -10.58 1.21
C GLU A 166 3.88 -9.47 0.36
N THR A 167 3.11 -8.79 -0.49
CA THR A 167 3.60 -7.66 -1.31
C THR A 167 4.04 -6.49 -0.42
N LEU A 168 3.30 -6.18 0.65
CA LEU A 168 3.67 -5.14 1.62
C LEU A 168 5.00 -5.48 2.30
N ASP A 169 5.16 -6.72 2.76
CA ASP A 169 6.40 -7.18 3.38
C ASP A 169 7.57 -7.11 2.39
N MET A 170 7.34 -7.46 1.13
CA MET A 170 8.35 -7.34 0.07
C MET A 170 8.73 -5.89 -0.18
N LEU A 171 7.77 -4.96 -0.25
CA LEU A 171 8.03 -3.52 -0.39
C LEU A 171 8.82 -2.98 0.80
N LEU A 172 8.43 -3.33 2.02
CA LEU A 172 9.12 -2.89 3.23
C LEU A 172 10.55 -3.47 3.32
N LYS A 173 10.76 -4.72 2.90
CA LYS A 173 12.10 -5.32 2.80
C LYS A 173 12.95 -4.65 1.73
N TYR A 174 12.36 -4.36 0.58
CA TYR A 174 13.02 -3.67 -0.53
C TYR A 174 13.51 -2.27 -0.10
N ARG A 175 12.63 -1.49 0.54
CA ARG A 175 12.98 -0.16 1.10
C ARG A 175 14.08 -0.19 2.16
N ARG A 176 14.16 -1.28 2.93
CA ARG A 176 15.24 -1.46 3.92
C ARG A 176 16.58 -1.78 3.27
N LYS A 177 16.66 -2.04 1.95
CA LYS A 177 17.88 -2.30 1.17
C LYS A 177 18.86 -3.29 1.82
N GLY A 178 18.34 -4.27 2.56
CA GLY A 178 19.17 -5.26 3.27
C GLY A 178 19.87 -4.76 4.53
N GLU A 179 19.45 -3.63 5.13
CA GLU A 179 19.93 -3.20 6.45
C GLU A 179 19.57 -4.24 7.53
N GLN A 180 20.48 -5.18 7.78
CA GLN A 180 20.51 -5.92 9.02
C GLN A 180 20.87 -4.92 10.13
N ARG A 181 19.87 -4.40 10.83
CA ARG A 181 20.10 -3.58 12.03
C ARG A 181 20.76 -4.44 13.11
N VAL A 182 22.09 -4.41 13.18
CA VAL A 182 22.86 -4.94 14.32
C VAL A 182 22.79 -3.88 15.43
N SER A 183 21.93 -4.11 16.42
CA SER A 183 21.98 -3.34 17.67
C SER A 183 23.18 -3.83 18.47
N VAL A 184 24.22 -3.02 18.60
CA VAL A 184 25.38 -3.33 19.44
C VAL A 184 25.03 -2.95 20.88
N GLU A 185 24.65 -3.93 21.67
CA GLU A 185 24.53 -3.80 23.12
C GLU A 185 25.79 -4.38 23.78
N HIS A 186 26.48 -3.58 24.59
CA HIS A 186 27.63 -4.02 25.36
C HIS A 186 27.16 -4.89 26.53
N VAL A 187 27.16 -6.20 26.36
CA VAL A 187 26.85 -7.16 27.43
C VAL A 187 28.13 -7.54 28.16
N HIS A 188 28.18 -7.32 29.48
CA HIS A 188 29.27 -7.81 30.32
C HIS A 188 29.04 -9.26 30.70
N VAL A 189 29.95 -10.14 30.28
CA VAL A 189 29.97 -11.54 30.72
C VAL A 189 30.93 -11.65 31.89
N TYR A 190 30.39 -11.89 33.08
CA TYR A 190 31.18 -12.09 34.30
C TYR A 190 31.85 -13.47 34.31
N ASN A 191 32.89 -13.63 35.15
CA ASN A 191 33.58 -14.91 35.32
C ASN A 191 32.59 -16.05 35.63
N GLY A 192 32.59 -17.07 34.78
CA GLY A 192 31.67 -18.22 34.84
C GLY A 192 30.44 -18.13 33.93
N GLY A 193 30.15 -16.98 33.33
CA GLY A 193 29.11 -16.82 32.32
C GLY A 193 29.56 -17.31 30.94
N LYS A 194 28.69 -18.03 30.21
CA LYS A 194 28.92 -18.42 28.81
C LYS A 194 27.85 -17.77 27.94
N ALA A 195 28.29 -17.02 26.93
CA ALA A 195 27.41 -16.50 25.89
C ALA A 195 27.42 -17.47 24.69
N ILE A 196 26.23 -17.73 24.13
CA ILE A 196 26.07 -18.51 22.90
C ILE A 196 25.85 -17.51 21.77
N VAL A 197 26.61 -17.63 20.67
CA VAL A 197 26.45 -16.81 19.47
C VAL A 197 26.05 -17.72 18.31
N GLY A 198 24.87 -17.49 17.73
CA GLY A 198 24.34 -18.29 16.62
C GLY A 198 22.81 -18.28 16.56
N ASN A 199 22.24 -18.93 15.54
CA ASN A 199 20.79 -19.13 15.41
C ASN A 199 20.32 -20.10 16.51
N VAL A 200 19.57 -19.61 17.50
CA VAL A 200 19.02 -20.46 18.57
C VAL A 200 17.60 -20.86 18.18
N ASP A 201 17.43 -22.07 17.64
CA ASP A 201 16.12 -22.71 17.58
C ASP A 201 15.82 -23.30 18.95
N SER A 202 14.78 -22.81 19.63
CA SER A 202 14.32 -23.34 20.91
C SER A 202 13.55 -24.65 20.71
N GLY A 203 14.25 -25.69 20.28
CA GLY A 203 13.77 -27.07 20.26
C GLY A 203 13.78 -27.66 21.67
N GLY A 204 12.62 -28.13 22.13
CA GLY A 204 12.39 -28.64 23.48
C GLY A 204 13.35 -29.75 23.95
N VAL A 205 13.70 -29.66 25.22
CA VAL A 205 14.53 -30.57 26.01
C VAL A 205 14.09 -32.03 25.88
N ASN A 206 15.04 -32.92 25.55
CA ASN A 206 15.02 -34.31 26.00
C ASN A 206 16.39 -34.67 26.56
N THR A 207 16.45 -34.72 27.88
CA THR A 207 17.58 -35.21 28.67
C THR A 207 17.77 -36.70 28.45
N LYS A 208 18.97 -37.10 28.02
CA LYS A 208 19.54 -38.41 28.33
C LYS A 208 20.98 -38.19 28.81
N PHE A 209 21.21 -38.44 30.09
CA PHE A 209 22.54 -38.66 30.62
C PHE A 209 22.96 -40.07 30.18
N GLU A 210 24.00 -40.18 29.37
CA GLU A 210 24.74 -41.42 29.20
C GLU A 210 26.13 -41.24 29.83
N GLU A 211 26.39 -42.06 30.85
CA GLU A 211 27.68 -42.22 31.50
C GLU A 211 28.68 -42.80 30.49
N GLY A 212 29.77 -42.08 30.22
CA GLY A 212 30.89 -42.57 29.39
C GLY A 212 31.76 -43.58 30.16
N PRO A 213 32.28 -44.64 29.51
CA PRO A 213 33.00 -45.71 30.19
C PRO A 213 34.41 -45.30 30.65
N HIS A 214 34.79 -45.78 31.84
CA HIS A 214 36.10 -45.64 32.46
C HIS A 214 37.23 -46.26 31.63
N ALA A 215 38.27 -45.48 31.31
CA ALA A 215 39.56 -46.00 30.86
C ALA A 215 40.47 -46.25 32.08
N LYS A 216 40.88 -47.51 32.27
CA LYS A 216 41.95 -47.90 33.21
C LYS A 216 43.32 -47.61 32.58
N VAL A 217 44.23 -47.10 33.40
CA VAL A 217 45.67 -47.42 33.32
C VAL A 217 46.02 -48.15 34.60
#